data_AF-A0A0Q6TF51-F1
#
_entry.id   AF-A0A0Q6TF51-F1
#
_cell.length_a   1.000
_cell.length_b   1.000
_cell.length_c   1.000
_cell.angle_alpha   90.00
_cell.angle_beta   90.00
_cell.angle_gamma   90.00
#
_symmetry.space_group_name_H-M   'P 1'
#
loop_
_entity.id
_entity.type
_entity.pdbx_description
1 polymer ?
#
loop_
_entity_poly.entity_id
_entity_poly.type
_entity_poly.pdbx_seq_one_letter_code
_entity_poly.pdbx_strand_id
1 'polypeptide(L)'
;MRRLLSALSLTASLASAAAAQAAEVKTAFGSFNAPDGVTVVNREEKPDKAGKPTGMAVYSRADDPKAVFIVVWSHAAPDPARPYDPLDGAVKIGNPFDKKLTRDAARPVLVGGVEGGRYEGKLPNGLRAVSYVAVKDGYRLIALLKAPPDSPYSELSDAFARGVEGFAWAVPLPEQAASAPSQ
;
A
#
# COMPACT_ATOMS: atom_id res chain seq x y z
N MET A 1 39.24 -50.13 22.49
CA MET A 1 38.33 -49.72 21.38
C MET A 1 36.89 -50.07 21.75
N ARG A 2 36.01 -49.05 21.86
CA ARG A 2 34.52 -49.05 21.76
C ARG A 2 34.04 -47.76 22.44
N ARG A 3 34.04 -46.66 21.66
CA ARG A 3 32.88 -46.01 21.01
C ARG A 3 32.05 -45.14 21.98
N LEU A 4 32.42 -43.86 21.95
CA LEU A 4 31.62 -42.63 22.01
C LEU A 4 30.10 -42.80 22.05
N LEU A 5 29.45 -42.01 22.91
CA LEU A 5 28.18 -41.32 22.65
C LEU A 5 28.04 -40.18 23.68
N SER A 6 28.74 -39.07 23.44
CA SER A 6 28.45 -37.80 24.09
C SER A 6 27.28 -37.15 23.37
N ALA A 7 26.09 -37.20 23.98
CA ALA A 7 24.93 -36.47 23.51
C ALA A 7 25.13 -34.98 23.80
N LEU A 8 25.61 -34.21 22.82
CA LEU A 8 25.50 -32.76 22.84
C LEU A 8 24.03 -32.39 22.63
N SER A 9 23.37 -31.99 23.71
CA SER A 9 22.09 -31.29 23.67
C SER A 9 22.30 -29.91 23.06
N LEU A 10 22.00 -29.78 21.77
CA LEU A 10 21.85 -28.48 21.11
C LEU A 10 20.56 -27.84 21.64
N THR A 11 20.66 -27.07 22.72
CA THR A 11 19.61 -26.11 23.08
C THR A 11 19.65 -24.98 22.06
N ALA A 12 18.95 -25.18 20.95
CA ALA A 12 18.59 -24.11 20.03
C ALA A 12 17.71 -23.13 20.81
N SER A 13 18.34 -22.13 21.41
CA SER A 13 17.65 -20.94 21.88
C SER A 13 17.14 -20.25 20.62
N LEU A 14 15.92 -20.59 20.22
CA LEU A 14 15.11 -19.75 19.35
C LEU A 14 15.01 -18.42 20.08
N ALA A 15 15.92 -17.51 19.74
CA ALA A 15 15.72 -16.10 19.98
C ALA A 15 14.39 -15.78 19.28
N SER A 16 13.32 -15.75 20.07
CA SER A 16 12.09 -15.07 19.71
C SER A 16 12.50 -13.62 19.53
N ALA A 17 13.00 -13.28 18.34
CA ALA A 17 12.93 -11.93 17.84
C ALA A 17 11.46 -11.57 18.03
N ALA A 18 11.19 -10.67 18.97
CA ALA A 18 9.87 -10.07 19.08
C ALA A 18 9.57 -9.56 17.67
N ALA A 19 8.70 -10.26 16.96
CA ALA A 19 8.21 -9.79 15.69
C ALA A 19 7.56 -8.45 16.04
N ALA A 20 8.25 -7.37 15.71
CA ALA A 20 7.64 -6.07 15.72
C ALA A 20 6.38 -6.23 14.86
N GLN A 21 5.24 -5.99 15.50
CA GLN A 21 3.95 -6.23 14.88
C GLN A 21 3.76 -5.11 13.88
N ALA A 22 4.14 -5.41 12.64
CA ALA A 22 3.84 -4.61 11.46
C ALA A 22 2.41 -4.06 11.58
N ALA A 23 2.28 -2.74 11.63
CA ALA A 23 1.00 -2.10 11.90
C ALA A 23 0.04 -2.39 10.73
N GLU A 24 -1.09 -3.03 10.99
CA GLU A 24 -2.07 -3.33 9.94
C GLU A 24 -2.72 -2.03 9.45
N VAL A 25 -2.58 -1.74 8.15
CA VAL A 25 -3.29 -0.69 7.45
C VAL A 25 -4.63 -1.24 6.98
N LYS A 26 -5.70 -0.90 7.70
CA LYS A 26 -7.07 -1.23 7.30
C LYS A 26 -7.69 -0.11 6.48
N THR A 27 -8.31 -0.46 5.37
CA THR A 27 -9.28 0.37 4.65
C THR A 27 -10.67 -0.26 4.79
N ALA A 28 -11.70 0.41 4.29
CA ALA A 28 -13.05 -0.15 4.30
C ALA A 28 -13.23 -1.38 3.39
N PHE A 29 -12.25 -1.68 2.54
CA PHE A 29 -12.35 -2.75 1.53
C PHE A 29 -11.08 -3.59 1.39
N GLY A 30 -10.20 -3.58 2.39
CA GLY A 30 -9.04 -4.44 2.43
C GLY A 30 -8.00 -3.99 3.43
N SER A 31 -6.86 -4.67 3.46
CA SER A 31 -5.76 -4.30 4.33
C SER A 31 -4.40 -4.74 3.81
N PHE A 32 -3.35 -4.20 4.41
CA PHE A 32 -1.98 -4.67 4.25
C PHE A 32 -1.17 -4.37 5.51
N ASN A 33 0.02 -4.94 5.63
CA ASN A 33 0.90 -4.67 6.76
C ASN A 33 1.87 -3.53 6.41
N ALA A 34 1.84 -2.44 7.18
CA ALA A 34 2.86 -1.41 7.11
C ALA A 34 4.17 -1.94 7.73
N PRO A 35 5.34 -1.55 7.22
CA PRO A 35 6.61 -1.95 7.80
C PRO A 35 6.78 -1.41 9.22
N ASP A 36 7.60 -2.09 10.02
CA ASP A 36 7.94 -1.62 11.36
C ASP A 36 8.58 -0.22 11.33
N GLY A 37 8.43 0.52 12.43
CA GLY A 37 9.01 1.85 12.58
C GLY A 37 8.20 2.98 11.93
N VAL A 38 7.02 2.70 11.37
CA VAL A 38 6.04 3.73 10.98
C VAL A 38 4.93 3.86 12.01
N THR A 39 4.41 5.08 12.13
CA THR A 39 3.29 5.45 13.00
C THR A 39 2.23 6.17 12.20
N VAL A 40 0.98 6.04 12.63
CA VAL A 40 -0.14 6.81 12.05
C VAL A 40 -0.06 8.24 12.55
N VAL A 41 0.11 9.19 11.64
CA VAL A 41 0.12 10.63 11.93
C VAL A 41 -1.29 11.21 11.82
N ASN A 42 -2.05 10.76 10.82
CA ASN A 42 -3.44 11.16 10.64
C ASN A 42 -4.25 10.00 10.07
N ARG A 43 -5.53 9.90 10.46
CA ARG A 43 -6.49 9.00 9.85
C ARG A 43 -7.86 9.65 9.82
N GLU A 44 -8.44 9.70 8.63
CA GLU A 44 -9.78 10.22 8.40
C GLU A 44 -10.58 9.21 7.58
N GLU A 45 -11.82 8.99 7.96
CA GLU A 45 -12.75 8.15 7.21
C GLU A 45 -14.15 8.74 7.31
N LYS A 46 -14.78 8.95 6.15
CA LYS A 46 -16.13 9.51 6.03
C LYS A 46 -16.82 8.96 4.79
N PRO A 47 -18.14 8.72 4.84
CA PRO A 47 -18.88 8.32 3.66
C PRO A 47 -18.88 9.45 2.61
N ASP A 48 -18.87 9.08 1.33
CA ASP A 48 -19.13 9.99 0.23
C ASP A 48 -20.63 10.35 0.13
N LYS A 49 -21.01 11.13 -0.88
CA LYS A 49 -22.41 11.53 -1.10
C LYS A 49 -23.35 10.34 -1.34
N ALA A 50 -22.82 9.19 -1.76
CA ALA A 50 -23.56 7.95 -2.00
C ALA A 50 -23.46 6.98 -0.81
N GLY A 51 -22.93 7.41 0.34
CA GLY A 51 -22.78 6.59 1.54
C GLY A 51 -21.60 5.61 1.47
N LYS A 52 -20.73 5.68 0.45
CA LYS A 52 -19.61 4.77 0.28
C LYS A 52 -18.39 5.22 1.08
N PRO A 53 -17.70 4.31 1.77
CA PRO A 53 -16.59 4.68 2.65
C PRO A 53 -15.42 5.23 1.85
N THR A 54 -15.00 6.44 2.21
CA THR A 54 -13.83 7.12 1.66
C THR A 54 -12.94 7.56 2.81
N GLY A 55 -11.63 7.44 2.67
CA GLY A 55 -10.74 7.83 3.74
C GLY A 55 -9.29 7.96 3.30
N MET A 56 -8.50 8.40 4.26
CA MET A 56 -7.08 8.62 4.11
C MET A 56 -6.37 8.27 5.43
N ALA A 57 -5.21 7.66 5.33
CA ALA A 57 -4.28 7.49 6.43
C ALA A 57 -2.90 8.01 6.01
N VAL A 58 -2.29 8.79 6.90
CA VAL A 58 -0.93 9.31 6.72
C VAL A 58 -0.05 8.63 7.75
N TYR A 59 1.02 8.02 7.28
CA TYR A 59 2.03 7.38 8.09
C TYR A 59 3.34 8.13 7.95
N SER A 60 4.13 8.09 9.02
CA SER A 60 5.48 8.61 9.02
C SER A 60 6.37 7.76 9.92
N ARG A 61 7.68 7.85 9.71
CA ARG A 61 8.64 7.16 10.56
C ARG A 61 8.59 7.77 11.97
N ALA A 62 8.57 6.93 13.00
CA ALA A 62 8.28 7.31 14.39
C ALA A 62 9.26 8.32 15.01
N ASP A 63 10.54 8.22 14.64
CA ASP A 63 11.67 8.97 15.19
C ASP A 63 12.18 10.09 14.27
N ASP A 64 11.87 10.04 12.97
CA ASP A 64 12.24 11.09 12.02
C ASP A 64 11.19 11.23 10.88
N PRO A 65 10.31 12.25 10.92
CA PRO A 65 9.14 12.32 10.06
C PRO A 65 9.42 12.75 8.61
N LYS A 66 10.66 12.62 8.12
CA LYS A 66 11.03 12.92 6.72
C LYS A 66 10.41 11.97 5.69
N ALA A 67 10.03 10.77 6.11
CA ALA A 67 9.26 9.85 5.27
C ALA A 67 7.76 10.05 5.53
N VAL A 68 6.98 10.23 4.47
CA VAL A 68 5.52 10.39 4.52
C VAL A 68 4.89 9.41 3.55
N PHE A 69 4.04 8.53 4.08
CA PHE A 69 3.28 7.56 3.30
C PHE A 69 1.80 7.87 3.43
N ILE A 70 1.13 8.13 2.31
CA ILE A 70 -0.28 8.49 2.28
C ILE A 70 -1.02 7.36 1.58
N VAL A 71 -2.02 6.80 2.24
CA VAL A 71 -2.92 5.81 1.68
C VAL A 71 -4.31 6.43 1.61
N VAL A 72 -4.89 6.50 0.43
CA VAL A 72 -6.25 6.99 0.19
C VAL A 72 -7.08 5.85 -0.36
N TRP A 73 -8.29 5.69 0.17
CA TRP A 73 -9.27 4.75 -0.32
C TRP A 73 -10.58 5.46 -0.61
N SER A 74 -11.20 5.12 -1.73
CA SER A 74 -12.47 5.72 -2.14
C SER A 74 -13.27 4.76 -3.01
N HIS A 75 -14.51 5.13 -3.31
CA HIS A 75 -15.32 4.45 -4.30
C HIS A 75 -15.77 5.45 -5.36
N ALA A 76 -15.73 5.03 -6.62
CA ALA A 76 -16.40 5.71 -7.72
C ALA A 76 -16.99 4.65 -8.64
N ALA A 77 -18.28 4.78 -8.92
CA ALA A 77 -18.97 3.86 -9.82
C ALA A 77 -18.19 3.77 -11.15
N PRO A 78 -17.95 2.55 -11.67
CA PRO A 78 -17.32 2.40 -12.98
C PRO A 78 -18.11 3.15 -14.05
N ASP A 79 -17.43 4.03 -14.79
CA ASP A 79 -17.99 4.72 -15.96
C ASP A 79 -17.34 4.08 -17.20
N PRO A 80 -18.04 3.19 -17.94
CA PRO A 80 -17.46 2.53 -19.11
C PRO A 80 -17.08 3.51 -20.23
N ALA A 81 -17.71 4.70 -20.29
CA ALA A 81 -17.37 5.72 -21.28
C ALA A 81 -16.10 6.49 -20.88
N ARG A 82 -15.75 6.50 -19.59
CA ARG A 82 -14.55 7.14 -19.04
C ARG A 82 -13.90 6.22 -18.00
N PRO A 83 -13.31 5.11 -18.44
CA PRO A 83 -12.62 4.20 -17.54
C PRO A 83 -11.49 4.95 -16.85
N TYR A 84 -11.36 4.73 -15.54
CA TYR A 84 -10.26 5.31 -14.80
C TYR A 84 -8.96 4.61 -15.21
N ASP A 85 -7.95 5.37 -15.64
CA ASP A 85 -6.64 4.84 -16.03
C ASP A 85 -5.68 4.83 -14.83
N PRO A 86 -5.34 3.64 -14.28
CA PRO A 86 -4.47 3.55 -13.12
C PRO A 86 -3.04 4.03 -13.39
N LEU A 87 -2.54 3.93 -14.63
CA LEU A 87 -1.20 4.37 -14.98
C LEU A 87 -1.11 5.89 -14.98
N ASP A 88 -2.07 6.55 -15.64
CA ASP A 88 -2.20 8.01 -15.62
C ASP A 88 -2.41 8.53 -14.18
N GLY A 89 -3.26 7.85 -13.40
CA GLY A 89 -3.48 8.16 -11.99
C GLY A 89 -2.20 8.09 -11.16
N ALA A 90 -1.41 7.03 -11.32
CA ALA A 90 -0.14 6.86 -10.60
C ALA A 90 0.83 8.01 -10.89
N VAL A 91 0.98 8.41 -12.15
CA VAL A 91 1.85 9.52 -12.54
C VAL A 91 1.39 10.83 -11.92
N LYS A 92 0.11 11.17 -12.06
CA LYS A 92 -0.45 12.43 -11.55
C LYS A 92 -0.36 12.56 -10.03
N ILE A 93 -0.52 11.45 -9.31
CA ILE A 93 -0.36 11.41 -7.85
C ILE A 93 1.11 11.44 -7.44
N GLY A 94 1.96 10.73 -8.17
CA GLY A 94 3.39 10.56 -7.86
C GLY A 94 4.21 11.83 -8.09
N ASN A 95 3.92 12.57 -9.16
CA ASN A 95 4.60 13.83 -9.46
C ASN A 95 3.61 14.87 -10.02
N PRO A 96 2.81 15.52 -9.16
CA PRO A 96 1.83 16.52 -9.59
C PRO A 96 2.47 17.82 -10.14
N PHE A 97 3.79 17.99 -10.00
CA PHE A 97 4.50 19.19 -10.43
C PHE A 97 4.91 19.13 -11.90
N ASP A 98 5.08 17.92 -12.46
CA ASP A 98 5.45 17.75 -13.86
C ASP A 98 4.23 17.40 -14.73
N LYS A 99 3.63 18.44 -15.30
CA LYS A 99 2.45 18.32 -16.18
C LYS A 99 2.76 17.68 -17.54
N LYS A 100 4.03 17.44 -17.87
CA LYS A 100 4.43 16.81 -19.13
C LYS A 100 4.40 15.28 -19.04
N LEU A 101 4.42 14.73 -17.82
CA LEU A 101 4.36 13.29 -17.64
C LEU A 101 2.97 12.76 -18.01
N THR A 102 2.97 11.70 -18.81
CA THR A 102 1.78 10.95 -19.22
C THR A 102 1.79 9.58 -18.56
N ARG A 103 0.73 8.80 -18.76
CA ARG A 103 0.64 7.38 -18.35
C ARG A 103 1.89 6.55 -18.69
N ASP A 104 2.63 6.89 -19.75
CA ASP A 104 3.78 6.14 -20.24
C ASP A 104 4.99 6.24 -19.30
N ALA A 105 4.99 7.19 -18.36
CA ALA A 105 5.98 7.29 -17.30
C ALA A 105 5.72 6.30 -16.14
N ALA A 106 4.53 5.68 -16.08
CA ALA A 106 4.21 4.62 -15.15
C ALA A 106 4.40 3.24 -15.78
N ARG A 107 4.55 2.23 -14.92
CA ARG A 107 4.57 0.81 -15.31
C ARG A 107 3.35 0.07 -14.74
N PRO A 108 2.84 -0.95 -15.44
CA PRO A 108 1.83 -1.83 -14.88
C PRO A 108 2.40 -2.60 -13.68
N VAL A 109 1.54 -2.86 -12.69
CA VAL A 109 1.85 -3.63 -11.47
C VAL A 109 0.61 -4.39 -11.02
N LEU A 110 0.79 -5.40 -10.18
CA LEU A 110 -0.30 -6.05 -9.47
C LEU A 110 -0.33 -5.56 -8.02
N VAL A 111 -1.49 -5.08 -7.58
CA VAL A 111 -1.78 -4.68 -6.20
C VAL A 111 -2.80 -5.67 -5.67
N GLY A 112 -2.38 -6.62 -4.85
CA GLY A 112 -3.29 -7.67 -4.37
C GLY A 112 -3.85 -8.56 -5.47
N GLY A 113 -3.08 -8.76 -6.55
CA GLY A 113 -3.53 -9.48 -7.75
C GLY A 113 -4.42 -8.67 -8.70
N VAL A 114 -4.71 -7.40 -8.41
CA VAL A 114 -5.47 -6.49 -9.29
C VAL A 114 -4.52 -5.64 -10.11
N GLU A 115 -4.80 -5.48 -11.41
CA GLU A 115 -4.03 -4.58 -12.27
C GLU A 115 -4.07 -3.14 -11.76
N GLY A 116 -2.90 -2.53 -11.69
CA GLY A 116 -2.71 -1.15 -11.26
C GLY A 116 -1.58 -0.47 -12.00
N GLY A 117 -1.41 0.82 -11.69
CA GLY A 117 -0.29 1.62 -12.16
C GLY A 117 0.68 1.92 -11.04
N ARG A 118 1.97 1.90 -11.37
CA ARG A 118 3.06 2.33 -10.49
C ARG A 118 3.91 3.39 -11.17
N TYR A 119 4.10 4.51 -10.50
CA TYR A 119 5.08 5.51 -10.90
C TYR A 119 6.18 5.62 -9.84
N GLU A 120 7.40 5.89 -10.30
CA GLU A 120 8.53 6.21 -9.44
C GLU A 120 9.35 7.34 -10.05
N GLY A 121 9.70 8.33 -9.25
CA GLY A 121 10.48 9.48 -9.71
C GLY A 121 11.04 10.30 -8.57
N LYS A 122 11.72 11.38 -8.95
CA LYS A 122 12.30 12.36 -8.02
C LYS A 122 11.52 13.67 -8.11
N LEU A 123 11.06 14.15 -6.97
CA LEU A 123 10.35 15.41 -6.84
C LEU A 123 11.32 16.61 -6.90
N PRO A 124 10.83 17.83 -7.19
CA PRO A 124 11.66 19.04 -7.21
C PRO A 124 12.41 19.32 -5.89
N ASN A 125 11.84 18.89 -4.76
CA ASN A 125 12.47 19.02 -3.44
C ASN A 125 13.50 17.92 -3.13
N GLY A 126 13.84 17.08 -4.12
CA GLY A 126 14.84 16.04 -3.99
C GLY A 126 14.35 14.71 -3.41
N LEU A 127 13.11 14.65 -2.91
CA LEU A 127 12.54 13.41 -2.38
C LEU A 127 12.26 12.40 -3.49
N ARG A 128 12.45 11.12 -3.19
CA ARG A 128 11.93 10.02 -3.98
C ARG A 128 10.42 9.93 -3.76
N ALA A 129 9.67 9.77 -4.85
CA ALA A 129 8.23 9.51 -4.83
C ALA A 129 7.94 8.19 -5.52
N VAL A 130 7.20 7.31 -4.85
CA VAL A 130 6.61 6.10 -5.43
C VAL A 130 5.11 6.19 -5.24
N SER A 131 4.33 5.96 -6.28
CA SER A 131 2.87 5.96 -6.20
C SER A 131 2.26 4.73 -6.83
N TYR A 132 1.15 4.30 -6.25
CA TYR A 132 0.33 3.19 -6.72
C TYR A 132 -1.10 3.66 -6.90
N VAL A 133 -1.75 3.21 -7.96
CA VAL A 133 -3.20 3.27 -8.08
C VAL A 133 -3.72 1.93 -8.58
N ALA A 134 -4.72 1.39 -7.89
CA ALA A 134 -5.40 0.17 -8.29
C ALA A 134 -6.90 0.31 -8.08
N VAL A 135 -7.68 -0.30 -8.97
CA VAL A 135 -9.14 -0.19 -8.98
C VAL A 135 -9.76 -1.57 -9.10
N LYS A 136 -10.63 -1.94 -8.16
CA LYS A 136 -11.40 -3.18 -8.19
C LYS A 136 -12.86 -2.86 -7.94
N ASP A 137 -13.74 -3.13 -8.92
CA ASP A 137 -15.19 -2.92 -8.81
C ASP A 137 -15.59 -1.50 -8.34
N GLY A 138 -14.87 -0.49 -8.83
CA GLY A 138 -15.09 0.91 -8.46
C GLY A 138 -14.42 1.35 -7.15
N TYR A 139 -13.91 0.42 -6.34
CA TYR A 139 -13.09 0.72 -5.17
C TYR A 139 -11.66 1.03 -5.60
N ARG A 140 -11.14 2.18 -5.16
CA ARG A 140 -9.85 2.71 -5.57
C ARG A 140 -8.91 2.77 -4.39
N LEU A 141 -7.79 2.07 -4.48
CA LEU A 141 -6.66 2.22 -3.57
C LEU A 141 -5.62 3.10 -4.23
N ILE A 142 -5.22 4.17 -3.55
CA ILE A 142 -4.14 5.07 -3.97
C ILE A 142 -3.11 5.11 -2.84
N ALA A 143 -1.84 4.86 -3.16
CA ALA A 143 -0.75 5.04 -2.22
C ALA A 143 0.28 6.01 -2.79
N LEU A 144 0.80 6.91 -1.95
CA LEU A 144 1.88 7.84 -2.27
C LEU A 144 2.93 7.77 -1.18
N LEU A 145 4.13 7.33 -1.56
CA LEU A 145 5.27 7.13 -0.69
C LEU A 145 6.31 8.19 -1.03
N LYS A 146 6.58 9.11 -0.09
CA LYS A 146 7.58 10.17 -0.25
C LYS A 146 8.63 10.02 0.82
N ALA A 147 9.89 9.93 0.43
CA ALA A 147 10.99 9.78 1.37
C ALA A 147 12.30 10.29 0.78
N PRO A 148 13.32 10.60 1.61
CA PRO A 148 14.68 10.77 1.11
C PRO A 148 15.13 9.55 0.29
N PRO A 149 15.97 9.73 -0.74
CA PRO A 149 16.38 8.64 -1.64
C PRO A 149 17.40 7.69 -1.01
N ASP A 150 18.02 8.07 0.11
CA ASP A 150 19.09 7.32 0.74
C ASP A 150 18.58 6.46 1.91
N SER A 151 19.37 5.45 2.28
CA SER A 151 19.12 4.61 3.44
C SER A 151 19.14 5.47 4.73
N PRO A 152 18.26 5.20 5.71
CA PRO A 152 17.31 4.07 5.78
C PRO A 152 15.94 4.33 5.14
N TYR A 153 15.70 5.51 4.56
CA TYR A 153 14.36 5.89 4.10
C TYR A 153 13.96 5.22 2.80
N SER A 154 14.90 4.96 1.90
CA SER A 154 14.65 4.19 0.68
C SER A 154 14.20 2.76 1.01
N GLU A 155 14.87 2.09 1.95
CA GLU A 155 14.52 0.76 2.42
C GLU A 155 13.13 0.72 3.07
N LEU A 156 12.82 1.73 3.90
CA LEU A 156 11.49 1.87 4.50
C LEU A 156 10.40 2.07 3.45
N SER A 157 10.64 2.94 2.46
CA SER A 157 9.72 3.18 1.35
C SER A 157 9.51 1.91 0.51
N ASP A 158 10.56 1.14 0.26
CA ASP A 158 10.47 -0.13 -0.47
C ASP A 158 9.74 -1.22 0.32
N ALA A 159 9.91 -1.26 1.65
CA ALA A 159 9.15 -2.15 2.52
C ALA A 159 7.65 -1.79 2.52
N PHE A 160 7.32 -0.50 2.59
CA PHE A 160 5.95 -0.02 2.49
C PHE A 160 5.34 -0.33 1.11
N ALA A 161 6.11 -0.12 0.04
CA ALA A 161 5.73 -0.49 -1.33
C ALA A 161 5.37 -1.97 -1.46
N ARG A 162 6.17 -2.88 -0.90
CA ARG A 162 5.85 -4.32 -0.86
C ARG A 162 4.54 -4.60 -0.12
N GLY A 163 4.29 -3.90 0.99
CA GLY A 163 3.02 -3.96 1.70
C GLY A 163 1.83 -3.57 0.80
N VAL A 164 1.95 -2.46 0.06
CA VAL A 164 0.92 -2.00 -0.89
C VAL A 164 0.71 -3.03 -2.01
N GLU A 165 1.77 -3.57 -2.61
CA GLU A 165 1.65 -4.61 -3.64
C GLU A 165 0.99 -5.90 -3.10
N GLY A 166 1.17 -6.20 -1.82
CA GLY A 166 0.53 -7.32 -1.11
C GLY A 166 -0.89 -7.04 -0.57
N PHE A 167 -1.56 -5.97 -0.99
CA PHE A 167 -2.88 -5.58 -0.48
C PHE A 167 -3.92 -6.72 -0.56
N ALA A 168 -4.56 -7.04 0.55
CA ALA A 168 -5.63 -8.03 0.61
C ALA A 168 -6.99 -7.34 0.37
N TRP A 169 -7.52 -7.45 -0.85
CA TRP A 169 -8.86 -6.93 -1.19
C TRP A 169 -9.97 -7.72 -0.49
N ALA A 170 -10.85 -7.01 0.21
CA ALA A 170 -12.05 -7.53 0.87
C ALA A 170 -13.35 -7.00 0.25
N VAL A 171 -13.31 -6.50 -0.99
CA VAL A 171 -14.53 -6.12 -1.74
C VAL A 171 -15.37 -7.36 -2.04
N PRO A 172 -16.72 -7.28 -1.96
CA PRO A 172 -17.58 -8.37 -2.39
C PRO A 172 -17.33 -8.71 -3.86
N LEU A 173 -17.18 -9.99 -4.19
CA LEU A 173 -17.13 -10.43 -5.59
C LEU A 173 -18.50 -10.15 -6.25
N PRO A 174 -18.55 -9.71 -7.52
CA PRO A 174 -19.80 -9.43 -8.22
C PRO A 174 -20.83 -10.57 -8.16
N GLU A 175 -20.40 -11.83 -8.12
CA GLU A 175 -21.29 -13.00 -8.02
C GLU A 175 -21.99 -13.17 -6.66
N GLN A 176 -21.46 -12.59 -5.58
CA GLN A 176 -22.07 -12.68 -4.25
C GLN A 176 -23.12 -11.58 -4.00
N ALA A 177 -23.09 -10.47 -4.75
CA ALA A 177 -24.11 -9.42 -4.66
C ALA A 177 -25.43 -9.82 -5.35
N ALA A 178 -25.38 -10.72 -6.34
CA ALA A 178 -26.56 -11.20 -7.06
C ALA A 178 -27.26 -12.40 -6.38
N SER A 179 -26.66 -12.99 -5.35
CA SER A 179 -27.16 -14.21 -4.69
C SER A 179 -27.75 -13.99 -3.30
N ALA A 180 -27.85 -12.73 -2.84
CA ALA A 180 -28.53 -12.44 -1.59
C ALA A 180 -30.06 -12.58 -1.81
N PRO A 181 -30.76 -13.50 -1.10
CA PRO A 181 -32.20 -13.55 -1.19
C PRO A 181 -32.77 -12.28 -0.55
N SER A 182 -33.59 -11.57 -1.31
CA SER A 182 -34.45 -10.50 -0.82
C SER A 182 -35.26 -11.04 0.36
N GLN A 183 -35.10 -10.45 1.54
CA GLN A 183 -36.07 -10.63 2.63
C GLN A 183 -37.26 -9.69 2.44
#